data_AF-A0A2R5G1E5-F1
#
_entry.id   AF-A0A2R5G1E5-F1
#
_cell.length_a   1.000
_cell.length_b   1.000
_cell.length_c   1.000
_cell.angle_alpha   90.00
_cell.angle_beta   90.00
_cell.angle_gamma   90.00
#
_symmetry.space_group_name_H-M   'P 1'
#
loop_
_entity.id
_entity.type
_entity.pdbx_description
1 polymer ?
#
loop_
_entity_poly.entity_id
_entity_poly.type
_entity_poly.pdbx_seq_one_letter_code
_entity_poly.pdbx_strand_id
1 'polypeptide(L)' 'MEIQLTTAEIRTILQGCQYTLRLVGSSKDYRRLQSSEHFSTSNNVVLNDAFNVLEEIVDAIDDVQQATQQ' A
#
# COMPACT_ATOMS: atom_id res chain seq x y z
N MET A 1 -0.93 -22.95 -10.66
CA MET A 1 -2.22 -22.75 -9.98
C MET A 1 -2.46 -21.25 -9.97
N GLU A 2 -3.55 -20.79 -10.59
CA GLU A 2 -3.96 -19.39 -10.57
C GLU A 2 -4.90 -19.18 -9.39
N ILE A 3 -4.67 -18.14 -8.59
CA ILE A 3 -5.54 -17.79 -7.46
C ILE A 3 -6.60 -16.84 -8.00
N GLN A 4 -7.87 -17.16 -7.77
CA GLN A 4 -8.96 -16.24 -8.08
C GLN A 4 -9.39 -15.48 -6.83
N LEU A 5 -9.42 -14.15 -6.94
CA LEU A 5 -9.89 -13.24 -5.91
C LEU A 5 -10.98 -12.37 -6.51
N THR A 6 -12.03 -12.12 -5.75
CA THR A 6 -13.04 -11.10 -6.06
C THR A 6 -12.43 -9.70 -5.89
N THR A 7 -13.02 -8.69 -6.55
CA THR A 7 -12.61 -7.29 -6.38
C THR A 7 -12.68 -6.83 -4.92
N ALA A 8 -13.65 -7.35 -4.15
CA ALA A 8 -13.77 -7.09 -2.72
C ALA A 8 -12.59 -7.67 -1.92
N GLU A 9 -12.16 -8.89 -2.22
CA GLU A 9 -11.00 -9.52 -1.59
C GLU A 9 -9.70 -8.80 -1.96
N ILE A 10 -9.53 -8.41 -3.22
CA ILE A 10 -8.37 -7.63 -3.68
C ILE A 10 -8.28 -6.32 -2.89
N ARG A 11 -9.38 -5.53 -2.82
CA ARG A 11 -9.40 -4.28 -2.04
C ARG A 11 -9.11 -4.50 -0.58
N THR A 12 -9.73 -5.51 0.03
CA THR A 12 -9.53 -5.81 1.46
C THR A 12 -8.05 -6.10 1.75
N ILE A 13 -7.38 -6.86 0.88
CA ILE A 13 -5.95 -7.15 1.02
C ILE A 13 -5.12 -5.87 0.91
N LEU A 14 -5.34 -5.06 -0.13
CA LEU A 14 -4.56 -3.83 -0.36
C LEU A 14 -4.77 -2.80 0.76
N GLN A 15 -6.00 -2.60 1.22
CA GLN A 15 -6.33 -1.74 2.36
C GLN A 15 -5.73 -2.27 3.67
N GLY A 16 -5.70 -3.60 3.85
CA GLY A 16 -5.00 -4.23 4.97
C GLY A 16 -3.49 -3.97 4.96
N CYS A 17 -2.86 -4.05 3.79
CA CYS A 17 -1.47 -3.65 3.58
C CYS A 17 -1.27 -2.16 3.94
N GLN A 18 -2.11 -1.27 3.42
CA GLN A 18 -2.01 0.16 3.69
C GLN A 18 -2.12 0.46 5.20
N TYR A 19 -3.08 -0.17 5.89
CA TYR A 19 -3.26 -0.02 7.34
C TYR A 19 -2.05 -0.51 8.13
N THR A 20 -1.49 -1.66 7.77
CA THR A 20 -0.30 -2.21 8.44
C THR A 20 0.94 -1.37 8.19
N LEU A 21 1.14 -0.83 6.99
CA LEU A 21 2.21 0.15 6.71
C LEU A 21 2.04 1.42 7.54
N ARG A 22 0.81 1.92 7.71
CA ARG A 22 0.54 3.08 8.59
C ARG A 22 0.94 2.80 10.03
N LEU A 23 0.69 1.59 10.55
CA LEU A 23 1.17 1.18 11.88
C LEU A 23 2.69 1.19 11.97
N VAL A 24 3.39 0.65 10.96
CA VAL A 24 4.86 0.67 10.89
C VAL A 24 5.37 2.11 10.89
N GLY A 25 4.78 3.00 10.08
CA GLY A 25 5.18 4.41 10.02
C GLY A 25 4.92 5.19 11.31
N SER A 26 3.92 4.76 12.09
CA SER A 26 3.64 5.30 13.42
C SER A 26 4.67 4.88 14.48
N SER A 27 5.48 3.84 14.22
CA SER A 27 6.54 3.39 15.12
C SER A 27 7.71 4.37 15.19
N LYS A 28 8.14 4.70 16.42
CA LYS A 28 9.37 5.48 16.65
C LYS A 28 10.61 4.76 16.13
N ASP A 29 10.65 3.43 16.28
CA ASP A 29 11.79 2.62 15.84
C ASP A 29 11.93 2.64 14.33
N TYR A 30 10.84 2.48 13.59
CA TYR A 30 10.88 2.56 12.14
C TYR A 30 11.32 3.94 11.65
N ARG A 31 10.77 5.02 12.23
CA ARG A 31 11.19 6.38 11.86
C ARG A 31 12.68 6.61 12.08
N ARG A 32 13.24 6.07 13.18
CA ARG A 32 14.68 6.12 13.45
C ARG A 32 15.50 5.33 12.43
N LEU A 33 15.02 4.16 12.00
CA LEU A 33 15.68 3.38 10.94
C LEU A 33 15.66 4.13 9.61
N GLN A 34 14.51 4.66 9.20
CA GLN A 34 14.36 5.37 7.93
C GLN A 34 15.13 6.70 7.88
N SER A 35 15.33 7.37 9.02
CA SER A 35 16.13 8.61 9.09
C SER A 35 17.64 8.39 9.07
N SER A 36 18.11 7.14 9.10
CA SER A 36 19.54 6.81 9.09
C SER A 36 20.19 7.19 7.76
N GLU A 37 21.43 7.67 7.78
CA GLU A 37 22.23 7.90 6.57
C GLU A 37 22.54 6.62 5.79
N HIS A 38 22.43 5.47 6.45
CA HIS A 38 22.60 4.15 5.84
C HIS A 38 21.29 3.57 5.27
N PHE A 39 20.16 4.27 5.44
CA PHE A 39 18.90 3.83 4.87
C PHE A 39 18.88 4.14 3.37
N SER A 40 18.88 3.09 2.55
CA SER A 40 18.80 3.21 1.10
C SER A 40 17.93 2.11 0.53
N THR A 41 17.15 2.43 -0.49
CA THR A 41 16.40 1.46 -1.30
C THR A 41 16.87 1.54 -2.75
N SER A 42 16.74 0.45 -3.50
CA SER A 42 17.23 0.37 -4.89
C SER A 42 16.54 1.34 -5.85
N ASN A 43 15.37 1.85 -5.48
CA ASN A 43 14.53 2.74 -6.29
C ASN A 43 14.08 4.01 -5.54
N ASN A 44 14.78 4.39 -4.46
CA ASN A 44 14.48 5.56 -3.62
C ASN A 44 13.06 5.57 -3.01
N VAL A 45 12.39 4.42 -2.96
CA VAL A 45 11.09 4.28 -2.30
C VAL A 45 11.26 4.28 -0.79
N VAL A 46 10.47 5.09 -0.10
CA VAL A 46 10.30 5.08 1.37
C VAL A 46 8.89 4.58 1.74
N LEU A 47 8.64 4.34 3.03
CA LEU A 47 7.36 3.78 3.49
C LEU A 47 6.15 4.61 3.05
N ASN A 48 6.30 5.94 3.04
CA ASN A 48 5.21 6.83 2.67
C ASN A 48 4.85 6.70 1.18
N ASP A 49 5.82 6.42 0.32
CA ASP A 49 5.57 6.17 -1.10
C ASP A 49 4.78 4.86 -1.27
N ALA A 50 5.18 3.79 -0.55
CA ALA A 50 4.46 2.51 -0.58
C ALA A 50 3.02 2.65 -0.06
N PHE A 51 2.80 3.47 0.97
CA PHE A 51 1.47 3.80 1.48
C PHE A 51 0.62 4.51 0.41
N ASN A 52 1.16 5.56 -0.21
CA ASN A 52 0.45 6.34 -1.23
C ASN A 52 0.11 5.52 -2.47
N VAL A 53 1.05 4.67 -2.93
CA VAL A 53 0.84 3.81 -4.10
C VAL A 53 -0.28 2.81 -3.87
N LEU A 54 -0.39 2.24 -2.66
CA LEU A 54 -1.50 1.33 -2.35
C LEU A 54 -2.85 2.05 -2.34
N GLU A 55 -2.90 3.30 -1.88
CA GLU A 55 -4.11 4.14 -1.95
C GLU A 55 -4.52 4.39 -3.41
N GLU A 56 -3.58 4.81 -4.25
CA GLU A 56 -3.82 5.06 -5.68
C GLU A 56 -4.34 3.81 -6.41
N ILE A 57 -3.81 2.62 -6.09
CA ILE A 57 -4.28 1.37 -6.68
C ILE A 57 -5.71 1.05 -6.20
N VAL A 58 -6.03 1.26 -4.93
CA VAL A 58 -7.38 1.01 -4.40
C VAL A 58 -8.40 1.94 -5.05
N ASP A 59 -8.07 3.22 -5.19
CA ASP A 59 -8.92 4.21 -5.85
C ASP A 59 -9.17 3.83 -7.32
N ALA A 60 -8.12 3.42 -8.05
CA ALA A 60 -8.26 2.98 -9.44
C ALA A 60 -9.15 1.72 -9.58
N ILE A 61 -9.10 0.81 -8.62
CA ILE A 61 -10.00 -0.36 -8.59
C ILE A 61 -11.45 0.07 -8.38
N ASP A 62 -11.67 1.05 -7.49
CA ASP A 62 -13.00 1.59 -7.22
C ASP A 62 -13.58 2.29 -8.46
N ASP A 63 -12.78 3.07 -9.18
CA ASP A 63 -13.18 3.73 -10.43
C ASP A 63 -13.60 2.71 -11.50
N VAL A 64 -12.79 1.65 -11.71
CA VAL A 64 -13.13 0.58 -12.66
C VAL A 64 -14.41 -0.14 -12.25
N GLN A 65 -14.57 -0.44 -10.95
CA GLN A 65 -15.76 -1.11 -10.45
C GLN A 65 -17.02 -0.25 -10.64
N GLN A 66 -16.95 1.05 -10.40
CA GLN A 66 -18.07 1.98 -10.62
C GLN A 66 -18.43 2.10 -12.10
N ALA A 67 -17.43 2.21 -12.98
CA ALA A 67 -17.63 2.29 -14.44
C ALA A 67 -18.27 1.01 -15.01
N THR A 68 -17.97 -0.15 -14.43
CA THR A 68 -18.50 -1.46 -14.90
C THR A 68 -19.89 -1.77 -14.33
N GLN A 69 -20.34 -1.03 -13.31
CA GLN A 69 -21.68 -1.18 -12.72
C GLN A 69 -22.74 -0.28 -13.39
N GLN A 70 -22.35 0.54 -14.38
CA GLN A 70 -23.25 1.32 -15.25
C GLN A 70 -23.66 0.52 -16.50
#